data_AF-A0A968B9B2-F1
#
_entry.id   AF-A0A968B9B2-F1
#
_cell.length_a   1.000
_cell.length_b   1.000
_cell.length_c   1.000
_cell.angle_alpha   90.00
_cell.angle_beta   90.00
_cell.angle_gamma   90.00
#
_symmetry.space_group_name_H-M   'P 1'
#
loop_
_entity.id
_entity.type
_entity.pdbx_description
1 polymer ?
#
loop_
_entity_poly.entity_id
_entity_poly.type
_entity_poly.pdbx_seq_one_letter_code
_entity_poly.pdbx_strand_id
1 'polypeptide(L)'
;LPTGNKKQDAKLPGMGGVFNSRNLGAFGYAGLNPLNFIDPDGKELVRLIFENSAFSEPIIVDKTFIPVAIQMNEAALKRGIRIEVQASFRPSGAVLNNVVAGVTPAKRSKHYVGRAIDVNLVDKQGKWWHSKAFAAMRTEPKTPQEVVSRSQILGFLTELKSTEISTEIDRGKNPRWGGDFSTFDPVHFDLDLGREAWDKLYQENQKQYQCGDIPTYTVAD
;
A
#
# COMPACT_ATOMS: atom_id res chain seq x y z
N LEU A 1 -30.79 15.50 29.21
CA LEU A 1 -29.83 16.64 29.15
C LEU A 1 -29.46 17.01 30.58
N PRO A 2 -28.21 17.43 30.87
CA PRO A 2 -27.78 17.74 32.23
C PRO A 2 -28.65 18.84 32.83
N THR A 3 -29.09 18.66 34.07
CA THR A 3 -30.12 19.52 34.68
C THR A 3 -29.54 20.69 35.47
N GLY A 4 -28.21 20.71 35.66
CA GLY A 4 -27.52 21.74 36.45
C GLY A 4 -27.56 21.48 37.96
N ASN A 5 -28.14 20.36 38.40
CA ASN A 5 -28.19 19.96 39.79
C ASN A 5 -27.09 18.93 40.11
N LYS A 6 -26.00 19.43 40.69
CA LYS A 6 -24.77 18.67 40.99
C LYS A 6 -24.99 17.40 41.83
N LYS A 7 -26.06 17.31 42.63
CA LYS A 7 -26.34 16.13 43.48
C LYS A 7 -27.12 15.03 42.74
N GLN A 8 -27.95 15.39 41.76
CA GLN A 8 -28.70 14.43 40.93
C GLN A 8 -27.87 13.94 39.75
N ASP A 9 -27.10 14.83 39.13
CA ASP A 9 -26.27 14.52 37.97
C ASP A 9 -25.08 13.60 38.32
N ALA A 10 -24.75 13.44 39.61
CA ALA A 10 -23.69 12.55 40.11
C ALA A 10 -24.05 11.05 40.05
N LYS A 11 -25.33 10.70 39.85
CA LYS A 11 -25.80 9.30 39.76
C LYS A 11 -25.99 8.82 38.31
N LEU A 12 -25.66 9.65 37.32
CA LEU A 12 -25.74 9.27 35.92
C LEU A 12 -24.49 8.46 35.52
N PRO A 13 -24.64 7.19 35.10
CA PRO A 13 -23.52 6.41 34.58
C PRO A 13 -23.10 7.00 33.24
N GLY A 14 -21.96 7.69 33.23
CA GLY A 14 -21.39 8.30 32.05
C GLY A 14 -22.12 9.58 31.62
N MET A 15 -21.70 10.72 32.18
CA MET A 15 -21.60 12.03 31.51
C MET A 15 -21.20 13.11 32.52
N GLY A 16 -20.05 12.91 33.18
CA GLY A 16 -19.31 13.98 33.85
C GLY A 16 -18.23 14.47 32.90
N GLY A 17 -18.47 15.64 32.30
CA GLY A 17 -17.65 16.20 31.24
C GLY A 17 -16.18 16.38 31.61
N VAL A 18 -15.32 15.61 30.94
CA VAL A 18 -14.05 16.06 30.37
C VAL A 18 -13.87 15.25 29.08
N PHE A 19 -13.69 15.93 27.95
CA PHE A 19 -13.17 15.32 26.74
C PHE A 19 -11.87 14.59 27.10
N ASN A 20 -11.88 13.25 27.15
CA ASN A 20 -10.67 12.48 27.40
C ASN A 20 -10.15 11.97 26.06
N SER A 21 -9.00 12.49 25.61
CA SER A 21 -8.29 12.01 24.42
C SER A 21 -7.93 10.52 24.51
N ARG A 22 -7.92 9.91 25.70
CA ARG A 22 -7.76 8.47 25.88
C ARG A 22 -8.95 7.63 25.38
N ASN A 23 -10.14 8.21 25.23
CA ASN A 23 -11.31 7.50 24.67
C ASN A 23 -11.35 7.51 23.13
N LEU A 24 -10.39 8.14 22.45
CA LEU A 24 -10.22 8.02 21.00
C LEU A 24 -9.50 6.73 20.57
N GLY A 25 -8.95 5.96 21.52
CA GLY A 25 -8.30 4.67 21.22
C GLY A 25 -9.26 3.55 20.80
N ALA A 26 -10.58 3.72 20.99
CA ALA A 26 -11.56 2.65 20.74
C ALA A 26 -11.96 2.47 19.26
N PHE A 27 -11.53 3.36 18.36
CA PHE A 27 -11.68 3.18 16.90
C PHE A 27 -10.33 3.21 16.16
N GLY A 28 -9.24 2.91 16.87
CA GLY A 28 -7.96 2.62 16.25
C GLY A 28 -7.92 1.19 15.76
N TYR A 29 -8.43 0.92 14.56
CA TYR A 29 -8.17 -0.34 13.83
C TYR A 29 -6.66 -0.56 13.54
N ALA A 30 -5.80 0.38 13.90
CA ALA A 30 -4.35 0.33 13.68
C ALA A 30 -3.57 -0.55 14.68
N GLY A 31 -4.21 -1.11 15.73
CA GLY A 31 -3.51 -1.74 16.85
C GLY A 31 -3.74 -3.24 17.11
N LEU A 32 -4.67 -3.90 16.41
CA LEU A 32 -5.10 -5.28 16.76
C LEU A 32 -4.59 -6.38 15.83
N ASN A 33 -3.75 -6.09 14.84
CA ASN A 33 -3.10 -7.14 14.06
C ASN A 33 -1.58 -6.95 14.04
N PRO A 34 -0.87 -7.14 15.17
CA PRO A 34 0.54 -7.46 15.09
C PRO A 34 0.66 -8.87 14.49
N LEU A 35 0.71 -8.93 13.16
CA LEU A 35 1.18 -10.11 12.44
C LEU A 35 2.67 -10.30 12.80
N ASN A 36 2.91 -11.00 13.91
CA ASN A 36 4.24 -11.50 14.24
C ASN A 36 4.54 -12.66 13.28
N PHE A 37 5.10 -12.34 12.12
CA PHE A 37 5.74 -13.33 11.25
C PHE A 37 7.06 -13.74 11.90
N ILE A 38 7.01 -14.70 12.83
CA ILE A 38 8.18 -15.56 13.04
C ILE A 38 8.19 -16.47 11.82
N ASP A 39 9.11 -16.21 10.91
CA ASP A 39 9.29 -16.97 9.68
C ASP A 39 10.13 -18.23 9.98
N PRO A 40 9.53 -19.43 10.03
CA PRO A 40 10.25 -20.66 10.33
C PRO A 40 10.98 -21.24 9.12
N ASP A 41 10.69 -20.78 7.89
CA ASP A 41 11.23 -21.36 6.65
C ASP A 41 12.23 -20.45 5.91
N GLY A 42 12.33 -19.18 6.33
CA GLY A 42 13.30 -18.21 5.82
C GLY A 42 12.98 -17.69 4.42
N LYS A 43 11.72 -17.79 3.99
CA LYS A 43 11.29 -17.39 2.65
C LYS A 43 10.93 -15.91 2.61
N GLU A 44 11.65 -15.18 1.78
CA GLU A 44 11.50 -13.73 1.64
C GLU A 44 10.43 -13.38 0.59
N LEU A 45 10.34 -14.13 -0.51
CA LEU A 45 9.38 -13.87 -1.58
C LEU A 45 8.07 -14.65 -1.39
N VAL A 46 6.93 -13.99 -1.51
CA VAL A 46 5.62 -14.60 -1.28
C VAL A 46 4.61 -14.22 -2.36
N ARG A 47 3.68 -15.14 -2.66
CA ARG A 47 2.46 -14.84 -3.42
C ARG A 47 1.37 -14.44 -2.44
N LEU A 48 0.86 -13.22 -2.56
CA LEU A 48 -0.17 -12.68 -1.69
C LEU A 48 -1.54 -12.72 -2.37
N ILE A 49 -2.53 -13.28 -1.67
CA ILE A 49 -3.94 -13.31 -2.06
C ILE A 49 -4.73 -12.66 -0.92
N PHE A 50 -5.74 -11.86 -1.27
CA PHE A 50 -6.68 -11.28 -0.30
C PHE A 50 -8.04 -11.93 -0.50
N GLU A 51 -8.73 -12.31 0.58
CA GLU A 51 -10.09 -12.85 0.49
C GLU A 51 -11.08 -11.79 -0.01
N ASN A 52 -11.08 -10.61 0.61
CA ASN A 52 -11.66 -9.40 0.04
C ASN A 52 -10.58 -8.54 -0.61
N SER A 53 -10.48 -8.63 -1.94
CA SER A 53 -9.43 -7.95 -2.68
C SER A 53 -9.93 -6.76 -3.49
N ALA A 54 -9.24 -5.64 -3.34
CA ALA A 54 -9.26 -4.56 -4.32
C ALA A 54 -8.34 -4.87 -5.53
N PHE A 55 -7.38 -5.80 -5.40
CA PHE A 55 -6.47 -6.17 -6.47
C PHE A 55 -7.15 -7.05 -7.52
N SER A 56 -6.84 -6.81 -8.79
CA SER A 56 -7.35 -7.59 -9.94
C SER A 56 -6.79 -9.01 -9.99
N GLU A 57 -5.62 -9.24 -9.38
CA GLU A 57 -4.90 -10.51 -9.38
C GLU A 57 -3.97 -10.62 -8.16
N PRO A 58 -3.53 -11.85 -7.81
CA PRO A 58 -2.50 -12.06 -6.80
C PRO A 58 -1.18 -11.35 -7.14
N ILE A 59 -0.50 -10.83 -6.13
CA ILE A 59 0.80 -10.17 -6.30
C ILE A 59 1.92 -11.05 -5.76
N ILE A 60 3.12 -10.93 -6.32
CA ILE A 60 4.33 -11.55 -5.76
C ILE A 60 5.19 -10.44 -5.21
N VAL A 61 5.46 -10.48 -3.91
CA VAL A 61 6.16 -9.41 -3.18
C VAL A 61 7.10 -10.00 -2.14
N ASP A 62 8.04 -9.20 -1.70
CA ASP A 62 8.83 -9.52 -0.51
C ASP A 62 7.96 -9.44 0.74
N LYS A 63 8.19 -10.30 1.73
CA LYS A 63 7.41 -10.37 2.97
C LYS A 63 7.40 -9.02 3.71
N THR A 64 8.48 -8.27 3.62
CA THR A 64 8.60 -6.95 4.23
C THR A 64 7.78 -5.87 3.51
N PHE A 65 7.25 -6.17 2.32
CA PHE A 65 6.30 -5.32 1.59
C PHE A 65 4.83 -5.66 1.87
N ILE A 66 4.53 -6.79 2.53
CA ILE A 66 3.15 -7.21 2.86
C ILE A 66 2.35 -6.11 3.58
N PRO A 67 2.89 -5.39 4.58
CA PRO A 67 2.13 -4.32 5.25
C PRO A 67 1.69 -3.21 4.28
N VAL A 68 2.51 -2.92 3.27
CA VAL A 68 2.15 -1.95 2.20
C VAL A 68 0.99 -2.49 1.39
N ALA A 69 1.04 -3.76 0.99
CA ALA A 69 0.00 -4.39 0.19
C ALA A 69 -1.34 -4.47 0.93
N ILE A 70 -1.31 -4.80 2.23
CA ILE A 70 -2.50 -4.77 3.11
C ILE A 70 -3.08 -3.35 3.13
N GLN A 71 -2.25 -2.34 3.41
CA GLN A 71 -2.71 -0.97 3.46
C GLN A 71 -3.28 -0.49 2.11
N MET A 72 -2.67 -0.88 0.99
CA MET A 72 -3.19 -0.60 -0.35
C MET A 72 -4.58 -1.23 -0.54
N ASN A 73 -4.75 -2.49 -0.15
CA ASN A 73 -6.02 -3.19 -0.23
C ASN A 73 -7.10 -2.46 0.58
N GLU A 74 -6.84 -2.22 1.87
CA GLU A 74 -7.77 -1.55 2.78
C GLU A 74 -8.14 -0.14 2.31
N ALA A 75 -7.13 0.65 1.93
CA ALA A 75 -7.33 2.03 1.50
C ALA A 75 -8.18 2.10 0.22
N ALA A 76 -8.00 1.13 -0.68
CA ALA A 76 -8.77 1.02 -1.91
C ALA A 76 -10.20 0.54 -1.64
N LEU A 77 -10.40 -0.52 -0.86
CA LEU A 77 -11.72 -1.04 -0.47
C LEU A 77 -12.56 0.02 0.24
N LYS A 78 -11.98 0.72 1.22
CA LYS A 78 -12.63 1.83 1.95
C LYS A 78 -13.18 2.92 1.03
N ARG A 79 -12.59 3.07 -0.16
CA ARG A 79 -12.96 4.08 -1.14
C ARG A 79 -13.72 3.50 -2.32
N GLY A 80 -13.88 2.19 -2.46
CA GLY A 80 -14.43 1.56 -3.64
C GLY A 80 -13.54 1.75 -4.88
N ILE A 81 -12.22 1.67 -4.69
CA ILE A 81 -11.22 1.68 -5.76
C ILE A 81 -10.86 0.23 -6.09
N ARG A 82 -10.74 -0.10 -7.37
CA ARG A 82 -10.10 -1.35 -7.83
C ARG A 82 -8.67 -1.06 -8.25
N ILE A 83 -7.76 -1.98 -7.97
CA ILE A 83 -6.33 -1.91 -8.27
C ILE A 83 -6.03 -2.90 -9.39
N GLU A 84 -5.73 -2.39 -10.58
CA GLU A 84 -5.37 -3.19 -11.75
C GLU A 84 -3.85 -3.37 -11.77
N VAL A 85 -3.38 -4.55 -11.38
CA VAL A 85 -1.95 -4.87 -11.31
C VAL A 85 -1.34 -4.86 -12.71
N GLN A 86 -0.20 -4.20 -12.87
CA GLN A 86 0.59 -4.21 -14.11
C GLN A 86 1.89 -4.99 -13.92
N ALA A 87 2.51 -4.84 -12.75
CA ALA A 87 3.67 -5.62 -12.38
C ALA A 87 3.88 -5.60 -10.87
N SER A 88 4.40 -6.70 -10.32
CA SER A 88 4.88 -6.79 -8.93
C SER A 88 6.37 -7.21 -8.94
N PHE A 89 6.73 -8.37 -8.41
CA PHE A 89 8.07 -8.92 -8.54
C PHE A 89 8.43 -9.18 -10.02
N ARG A 90 9.65 -8.79 -10.42
CA ARG A 90 10.20 -9.05 -11.75
C ARG A 90 11.46 -9.91 -11.63
N PRO A 91 11.52 -11.10 -12.24
CA PRO A 91 12.77 -11.83 -12.34
C PRO A 91 13.77 -11.07 -13.22
N SER A 92 15.01 -10.98 -12.75
CA SER A 92 16.10 -10.35 -13.49
C SER A 92 16.48 -11.22 -14.70
N GLY A 93 16.74 -10.58 -15.84
CA GLY A 93 17.09 -11.29 -17.08
C GLY A 93 15.92 -11.96 -17.81
N ALA A 94 14.69 -11.88 -17.30
CA ALA A 94 13.52 -12.24 -18.10
C ALA A 94 13.37 -11.27 -19.28
N VAL A 95 13.11 -11.82 -20.47
CA VAL A 95 12.82 -11.01 -21.66
C VAL A 95 11.54 -10.25 -21.40
N LEU A 96 11.66 -8.94 -21.18
CA LEU A 96 10.49 -8.08 -21.06
C LEU A 96 9.92 -7.89 -22.47
N ASN A 97 8.88 -8.65 -22.80
CA ASN A 97 8.28 -8.67 -24.14
C ASN A 97 7.67 -7.32 -24.59
N ASN A 98 7.67 -6.28 -23.74
CA ASN A 98 7.07 -4.97 -23.98
C ASN A 98 7.90 -3.78 -23.45
N VAL A 99 9.23 -3.90 -23.30
CA VAL A 99 10.04 -2.71 -23.02
C VAL A 99 10.06 -1.84 -24.27
N VAL A 100 9.62 -0.58 -24.14
CA VAL A 100 9.84 0.45 -25.14
C VAL A 100 11.33 0.47 -25.46
N ALA A 101 11.67 0.15 -26.72
CA ALA A 101 13.05 0.14 -27.20
C ALA A 101 13.74 1.45 -26.79
N GLY A 102 14.83 1.36 -26.02
CA GLY A 102 15.63 2.50 -25.56
C GLY A 102 15.50 2.88 -24.08
N VAL A 103 14.60 2.26 -23.30
CA VAL A 103 14.56 2.45 -21.85
C VAL A 103 15.44 1.41 -21.16
N THR A 104 16.64 1.80 -20.73
CA THR A 104 17.52 0.94 -19.93
C THR A 104 16.90 0.73 -18.54
N PRO A 105 16.58 -0.51 -18.14
CA PRO A 105 16.09 -0.78 -16.80
C PRO A 105 17.10 -0.28 -15.75
N ALA A 106 16.59 0.29 -14.66
CA ALA A 106 17.46 0.69 -13.56
C ALA A 106 18.22 -0.54 -13.05
N LYS A 107 19.55 -0.43 -12.91
CA LYS A 107 20.42 -1.51 -12.40
C LYS A 107 19.97 -2.04 -11.03
N ARG A 108 19.20 -1.25 -10.28
CA ARG A 108 18.59 -1.61 -8.99
C ARG A 108 17.11 -1.25 -8.92
N SER A 109 16.30 -1.90 -9.75
CA SER A 109 14.84 -1.76 -9.64
C SER A 109 14.33 -2.40 -8.35
N LYS A 110 13.33 -1.79 -7.71
CA LYS A 110 12.67 -2.37 -6.52
C LYS A 110 11.74 -3.53 -6.87
N HIS A 111 11.31 -3.62 -8.13
CA HIS A 111 10.60 -4.80 -8.62
C HIS A 111 11.46 -6.06 -8.57
N TYR A 112 12.78 -5.94 -8.74
CA TYR A 112 13.70 -7.09 -8.68
C TYR A 112 13.87 -7.65 -7.27
N VAL A 113 13.43 -6.92 -6.26
CA VAL A 113 13.49 -7.35 -4.86
C VAL A 113 12.09 -7.47 -4.25
N GLY A 114 11.02 -7.42 -5.05
CA GLY A 114 9.65 -7.60 -4.55
C GLY A 114 9.11 -6.45 -3.69
N ARG A 115 9.73 -5.25 -3.76
CA ARG A 115 9.36 -4.08 -2.93
C ARG A 115 8.77 -2.92 -3.73
N ALA A 116 8.21 -3.23 -4.90
CA ALA A 116 7.48 -2.29 -5.71
C ALA A 116 6.36 -2.98 -6.47
N ILE A 117 5.33 -2.20 -6.78
CA ILE A 117 4.19 -2.61 -7.59
C ILE A 117 3.82 -1.47 -8.54
N ASP A 118 3.57 -1.82 -9.79
CA ASP A 118 3.01 -0.92 -10.79
C ASP A 118 1.54 -1.27 -10.95
N VAL A 119 0.66 -0.29 -10.77
CA VAL A 119 -0.79 -0.46 -10.81
C VAL A 119 -1.46 0.69 -11.54
N ASN A 120 -2.56 0.38 -12.21
CA ASN A 120 -3.56 1.39 -12.56
C ASN A 120 -4.67 1.35 -11.50
N LEU A 121 -5.36 2.46 -11.27
CA LEU A 121 -6.51 2.50 -10.36
C LEU A 121 -7.80 2.67 -11.16
N VAL A 122 -8.87 2.06 -10.70
CA VAL A 122 -10.23 2.34 -11.22
C VAL A 122 -11.05 2.86 -10.07
N ASP A 123 -11.49 4.12 -10.19
CA ASP A 123 -12.23 4.77 -9.13
C ASP A 123 -13.68 4.28 -9.04
N LYS A 124 -14.44 4.78 -8.07
CA LYS A 124 -15.82 4.30 -7.82
C LYS A 124 -16.78 4.68 -8.95
N GLN A 125 -16.43 5.69 -9.75
CA GLN A 125 -17.18 6.12 -10.92
C GLN A 125 -16.78 5.33 -12.18
N GLY A 126 -15.83 4.40 -12.06
CA GLY A 126 -15.31 3.61 -13.18
C GLY A 126 -14.23 4.33 -14.00
N LYS A 127 -13.74 5.51 -13.56
CA LYS A 127 -12.68 6.22 -14.27
C LYS A 127 -11.37 5.46 -14.11
N TRP A 128 -10.72 5.21 -15.24
CA TRP A 128 -9.43 4.54 -15.28
C TRP A 128 -8.28 5.53 -15.09
N TRP A 129 -7.52 5.35 -14.02
CA TRP A 129 -6.34 6.11 -13.64
C TRP A 129 -5.08 5.35 -14.07
N HIS A 130 -4.70 5.56 -15.33
CA HIS A 130 -3.41 5.17 -15.91
C HIS A 130 -2.47 6.38 -15.99
N SER A 131 -1.23 6.19 -16.45
CA SER A 131 -0.18 7.23 -16.43
C SER A 131 -0.63 8.62 -16.94
N LYS A 132 -1.31 8.70 -18.09
CA LYS A 132 -1.84 9.98 -18.63
C LYS A 132 -2.94 10.59 -17.76
N ALA A 133 -3.82 9.79 -17.18
CA ALA A 133 -4.89 10.29 -16.31
C ALA A 133 -4.33 10.85 -14.99
N PHE A 134 -3.31 10.20 -14.42
CA PHE A 134 -2.56 10.76 -13.30
C PHE A 134 -1.81 12.04 -13.67
N ALA A 135 -1.23 12.13 -14.87
CA ALA A 135 -0.60 13.36 -15.34
C ALA A 135 -1.61 14.52 -15.40
N ALA A 136 -2.84 14.26 -15.86
CA ALA A 136 -3.92 15.25 -15.90
C ALA A 136 -4.37 15.69 -14.50
N MET A 137 -4.11 14.90 -13.44
CA MET A 137 -4.34 15.31 -12.06
C MET A 137 -3.50 16.53 -11.65
N ARG A 138 -2.44 16.86 -12.37
CA ARG A 138 -1.60 18.05 -12.08
C ARG A 138 -2.24 19.36 -12.54
N THR A 139 -3.29 19.29 -13.36
CA THR A 139 -4.08 20.45 -13.79
C THR A 139 -5.37 20.58 -13.00
N GLU A 140 -5.98 21.76 -12.98
CA GLU A 140 -7.27 21.98 -12.31
C GLU A 140 -8.38 21.10 -12.91
N PRO A 141 -9.23 20.47 -12.08
CA PRO A 141 -10.37 19.72 -12.57
C PRO A 141 -11.39 20.68 -13.23
N LYS A 142 -11.98 20.26 -14.34
CA LYS A 142 -12.91 21.07 -15.14
C LYS A 142 -14.37 20.77 -14.81
N THR A 143 -14.65 19.63 -14.19
CA THR A 143 -16.01 19.18 -13.87
C THR A 143 -16.15 18.74 -12.41
N PRO A 144 -17.35 18.82 -11.82
CA PRO A 144 -17.61 18.29 -10.48
C PRO A 144 -17.27 16.79 -10.35
N GLN A 145 -17.52 16.00 -11.40
CA GLN A 145 -17.18 14.57 -11.43
C GLN A 145 -15.67 14.36 -11.34
N GLU A 146 -14.88 15.17 -12.05
CA GLU A 146 -13.42 15.13 -11.93
C GLU A 146 -12.93 15.53 -10.54
N VAL A 147 -13.59 16.49 -9.87
CA VAL A 147 -13.28 16.84 -8.47
C VAL A 147 -13.49 15.63 -7.54
N VAL A 148 -14.62 14.95 -7.66
CA VAL A 148 -14.94 13.77 -6.84
C VAL A 148 -13.96 12.63 -7.11
N SER A 149 -13.75 12.28 -8.38
CA SER A 149 -12.79 11.25 -8.79
C SER A 149 -11.38 11.55 -8.26
N ARG A 150 -10.93 12.81 -8.41
CA ARG A 150 -9.61 13.24 -7.93
C ARG A 150 -9.51 13.17 -6.40
N SER A 151 -10.52 13.64 -5.68
CA SER A 151 -10.55 13.60 -4.22
C SER A 151 -10.45 12.16 -3.70
N GLN A 152 -11.14 11.22 -4.35
CA GLN A 152 -11.09 9.81 -4.02
C GLN A 152 -9.67 9.24 -4.17
N ILE A 153 -9.01 9.48 -5.31
CA ILE A 153 -7.63 9.03 -5.56
C ILE A 153 -6.64 9.71 -4.62
N LEU A 154 -6.74 11.02 -4.40
CA LEU A 154 -5.88 11.73 -3.45
C LEU A 154 -6.04 11.20 -2.02
N GLY A 155 -7.26 10.82 -1.62
CA GLY A 155 -7.53 10.19 -0.34
C GLY A 155 -6.82 8.84 -0.20
N PHE A 156 -6.78 8.03 -1.26
CA PHE A 156 -6.04 6.77 -1.29
C PHE A 156 -4.53 7.00 -1.19
N LEU A 157 -3.99 7.90 -2.02
CA LEU A 157 -2.56 8.22 -2.04
C LEU A 157 -2.09 8.83 -0.70
N THR A 158 -2.90 9.69 -0.09
CA THR A 158 -2.58 10.30 1.20
C THR A 158 -2.52 9.26 2.31
N GLU A 159 -3.52 8.37 2.38
CA GLU A 159 -3.56 7.32 3.39
C GLU A 159 -2.34 6.42 3.28
N LEU A 160 -2.05 5.91 2.08
CA LEU A 160 -0.90 5.03 1.83
C LEU A 160 0.44 5.66 2.19
N LYS A 161 0.68 6.92 1.81
CA LYS A 161 1.94 7.63 2.12
C LYS A 161 2.07 8.04 3.59
N SER A 162 0.95 8.08 4.32
CA SER A 162 0.93 8.41 5.75
C SER A 162 1.12 7.18 6.65
N THR A 163 1.03 5.97 6.10
CA THR A 163 1.20 4.74 6.85
C THR A 163 2.65 4.57 7.28
N GLU A 164 2.85 4.55 8.60
CA GLU A 164 4.12 4.20 9.20
C GLU A 164 4.33 2.69 9.09
N ILE A 165 5.29 2.30 8.26
CA ILE A 165 5.71 0.90 8.14
C ILE A 165 7.11 0.81 8.71
N SER A 166 7.20 0.20 9.89
CA SER A 166 8.49 -0.07 10.52
C SER A 166 8.80 -1.54 10.39
N THR A 167 9.67 -1.88 9.44
CA THR A 167 10.41 -3.15 9.44
C THR A 167 11.86 -2.86 9.80
N GLU A 168 12.60 -3.88 10.24
CA GLU A 168 14.02 -3.75 10.60
C GLU A 168 14.86 -3.19 9.44
N ILE A 169 14.48 -3.46 8.20
CA ILE A 169 15.24 -3.07 7.00
C ILE A 169 14.84 -1.68 6.46
N ASP A 170 13.69 -1.16 6.89
CA ASP A 170 13.08 0.04 6.31
C ASP A 170 13.38 1.31 7.07
N ARG A 171 13.91 1.22 8.29
CA ARG A 171 14.35 2.37 9.11
C ARG A 171 13.27 3.46 9.27
N GLY A 172 12.01 3.06 9.38
CA GLY A 172 10.86 3.98 9.53
C GLY A 172 10.50 4.77 8.27
N LYS A 173 10.81 4.23 7.09
CA LYS A 173 10.38 4.84 5.82
C LYS A 173 8.94 4.48 5.49
N ASN A 174 8.21 5.47 4.98
CA ASN A 174 6.84 5.27 4.51
C ASN A 174 6.79 4.81 3.05
N PRO A 175 5.67 4.19 2.63
CA PRO A 175 5.39 3.94 1.23
C PRO A 175 5.49 5.21 0.39
N ARG A 176 5.96 5.06 -0.84
CA ARG A 176 6.07 6.16 -1.79
C ARG A 176 5.23 5.87 -3.02
N TRP A 177 4.83 6.95 -3.67
CA TRP A 177 4.14 6.93 -4.94
C TRP A 177 5.01 7.64 -5.98
N GLY A 178 5.22 7.01 -7.13
CA GLY A 178 6.10 7.53 -8.17
C GLY A 178 5.59 8.79 -8.86
N GLY A 179 4.34 9.20 -8.61
CA GLY A 179 3.84 10.52 -9.00
C GLY A 179 4.51 11.69 -8.26
N ASP A 180 5.14 11.43 -7.10
CA ASP A 180 5.92 12.41 -6.34
C ASP A 180 7.42 12.39 -6.70
N PHE A 181 7.86 11.48 -7.57
CA PHE A 181 9.27 11.36 -7.95
C PHE A 181 9.70 12.47 -8.92
N SER A 182 11.00 12.77 -8.95
CA SER A 182 11.58 13.70 -9.92
C SER A 182 11.37 13.22 -11.36
N THR A 183 11.53 11.91 -11.58
CA THR A 183 11.07 11.23 -12.79
C THR A 183 9.66 10.73 -12.54
N PHE A 184 8.68 11.43 -13.10
CA PHE A 184 7.27 11.15 -12.87
C PHE A 184 6.87 9.74 -13.35
N ASP A 185 6.47 8.89 -12.41
CA ASP A 185 6.02 7.52 -12.65
C ASP A 185 4.78 7.17 -11.81
N PRO A 186 3.59 7.67 -12.20
CA PRO A 186 2.42 7.68 -11.32
C PRO A 186 1.72 6.33 -11.17
N VAL A 187 2.11 5.31 -11.92
CA VAL A 187 1.61 3.95 -11.73
C VAL A 187 2.43 3.18 -10.69
N HIS A 188 3.60 3.70 -10.33
CA HIS A 188 4.56 3.04 -9.46
C HIS A 188 4.31 3.33 -7.99
N PHE A 189 4.38 2.28 -7.17
CA PHE A 189 4.34 2.35 -5.71
C PHE A 189 5.47 1.51 -5.16
N ASP A 190 6.20 2.04 -4.19
CA ASP A 190 7.32 1.33 -3.60
C ASP A 190 7.54 1.61 -2.12
N LEU A 191 8.38 0.77 -1.50
CA LEU A 191 8.90 0.99 -0.15
C LEU A 191 10.43 0.98 -0.23
N ASP A 192 11.01 2.09 0.19
CA ASP A 192 12.42 2.37 -0.05
C ASP A 192 13.34 1.59 0.87
N LEU A 193 14.51 1.19 0.36
CA LEU A 193 15.48 0.39 1.10
C LEU A 193 16.92 0.82 0.82
N GLY A 194 17.80 0.56 1.78
CA GLY A 194 19.23 0.83 1.63
C GLY A 194 19.90 -0.10 0.61
N ARG A 195 21.07 0.29 0.13
CA ARG A 195 21.82 -0.45 -0.90
C ARG A 195 22.16 -1.88 -0.48
N GLU A 196 22.63 -2.05 0.74
CA GLU A 196 23.01 -3.35 1.30
C GLU A 196 21.80 -4.28 1.44
N ALA A 197 20.69 -3.77 2.00
CA ALA A 197 19.43 -4.51 2.07
C ALA A 197 18.92 -4.88 0.67
N TRP A 198 19.06 -3.98 -0.32
CA TRP A 198 18.68 -4.29 -1.69
C TRP A 198 19.53 -5.41 -2.28
N ASP A 199 20.85 -5.33 -2.14
CA ASP A 199 21.77 -6.33 -2.70
C ASP A 199 21.51 -7.72 -2.05
N LYS A 200 21.17 -7.75 -0.75
CA LYS A 200 20.75 -8.98 -0.03
C LYS A 200 19.44 -9.55 -0.58
N LEU A 201 18.35 -8.76 -0.55
CA LEU A 201 17.04 -9.22 -1.01
C LEU A 201 17.05 -9.60 -2.50
N TYR A 202 17.87 -8.94 -3.32
CA TYR A 202 18.04 -9.33 -4.71
C TYR A 202 18.55 -10.75 -4.84
N GLN A 203 19.59 -11.13 -4.10
CA GLN A 203 20.13 -12.49 -4.17
C GLN A 203 19.12 -13.52 -3.66
N GLU A 204 18.46 -13.23 -2.54
CA GLU A 204 17.50 -14.12 -1.89
C GLU A 204 16.26 -14.33 -2.76
N ASN A 205 15.59 -13.24 -3.16
CA ASN A 205 14.33 -13.31 -3.90
C ASN A 205 14.50 -13.85 -5.32
N GLN A 206 15.61 -13.51 -6.01
CA GLN A 206 15.87 -14.04 -7.35
C GLN A 206 16.17 -15.55 -7.30
N LYS A 207 16.95 -16.00 -6.31
CA LYS A 207 17.22 -17.43 -6.10
C LYS A 207 15.95 -18.19 -5.73
N GLN A 208 15.16 -17.68 -4.80
CA GLN A 208 13.91 -18.31 -4.37
C GLN A 208 12.93 -18.44 -5.55
N TYR A 209 12.79 -17.39 -6.36
CA TYR A 209 11.98 -17.43 -7.58
C TYR A 209 12.47 -18.50 -8.57
N GLN A 210 13.79 -18.59 -8.80
CA GLN A 210 14.38 -19.60 -9.69
C GLN A 210 14.15 -21.03 -9.21
N CYS A 211 14.12 -21.26 -7.89
CA CYS A 211 13.79 -22.56 -7.31
C CYS A 211 12.29 -22.90 -7.40
N GLY A 212 11.43 -21.97 -7.82
CA GLY A 212 9.98 -22.15 -7.88
C GLY A 212 9.30 -22.18 -6.51
N ASP A 213 10.03 -21.84 -5.44
CA ASP A 213 9.57 -21.96 -4.06
C ASP A 213 8.89 -20.67 -3.60
N ILE A 214 7.72 -20.37 -4.17
CA ILE A 214 6.95 -19.16 -3.86
C ILE A 214 5.71 -19.56 -3.06
N PRO A 215 5.77 -19.53 -1.71
CA PRO A 215 4.62 -19.84 -0.86
C PRO A 215 3.48 -18.85 -1.11
N THR A 216 2.25 -19.34 -0.95
CA THR A 216 1.05 -18.51 -1.05
C THR A 216 0.55 -18.15 0.34
N TYR A 217 0.33 -16.87 0.58
CA TYR A 217 -0.26 -16.33 1.80
C TYR A 217 -1.61 -15.72 1.47
N THR A 218 -2.64 -16.18 2.17
CA THR A 218 -3.98 -15.60 2.11
C THR A 218 -4.14 -14.65 3.29
N VAL A 219 -4.47 -13.38 2.99
CA VAL A 219 -4.86 -12.39 3.98
C VAL A 219 -6.37 -12.43 4.11
N ALA A 220 -6.84 -12.84 5.30
CA ALA A 220 -8.24 -12.84 5.68
C ALA A 220 -8.73 -11.42 6.06
N ASP A 221 -10.05 -11.26 6.04
CA ASP A 221 -10.76 -10.00 6.34
C ASP A 221 -10.76 -9.61 7.84
#